data_AF-A0A0M1VY81-F1
#
_entry.id   AF-A0A0M1VY81-F1
#
_cell.length_a   1.000
_cell.length_b   1.000
_cell.length_c   1.000
_cell.angle_alpha   90.00
_cell.angle_beta   90.00
_cell.angle_gamma   90.00
#
_symmetry.space_group_name_H-M   'P 1'
#
loop_
_entity.id
_entity.type
_entity.pdbx_description
1 polymer ?
#
loop_
_entity_poly.entity_id
_entity_poly.type
_entity_poly.pdbx_seq_one_letter_code
_entity_poly.pdbx_strand_id
1 'polypeptide(L)'
;MEVYIDNQKTNFGRRSKDLEKILKAISKKLEKHEKVIQNIYINGSNIQDNIILDIDMDRPNIMEVETKSYTDLVLDSLTISKEYIETYFEVKADFQQLIEDNEKISPIEIEETDSFLNWFSDLLFFLVENYAFAFRNLRETMETFREELVILAELKEKKDYVAYVSTLDYCISDILENFKNNIDYYYKSILEDLEQKKVIF
;
A
#
# COMPACT_ATOMS: atom_id res chain seq x y z
N MET A 1 17.69 -24.24 10.74
CA MET A 1 17.54 -23.21 9.70
C MET A 1 18.57 -22.12 9.93
N GLU A 2 19.35 -21.80 8.91
CA GLU A 2 20.19 -20.60 8.88
C GLU A 2 19.40 -19.46 8.22
N VAL A 3 19.51 -18.23 8.74
CA VAL A 3 18.75 -17.09 8.21
C VAL A 3 19.72 -16.01 7.76
N TYR A 4 19.54 -15.52 6.54
CA TYR A 4 20.26 -14.42 5.94
C TYR A 4 19.26 -13.30 5.65
N ILE A 5 19.58 -12.08 6.07
CA ILE A 5 18.79 -10.88 5.79
C ILE A 5 19.67 -9.95 4.99
N ASP A 6 19.25 -9.57 3.78
CA ASP A 6 20.05 -8.77 2.84
C ASP A 6 21.48 -9.33 2.70
N ASN A 7 21.60 -10.64 2.47
CA ASN A 7 22.87 -11.39 2.38
C ASN A 7 23.73 -11.42 3.66
N GLN A 8 23.23 -10.93 4.80
CA GLN A 8 23.93 -10.98 6.08
C GLN A 8 23.37 -12.07 6.99
N LYS A 9 24.25 -12.99 7.41
CA LYS A 9 23.89 -14.06 8.34
C LYS A 9 23.39 -13.46 9.66
N THR A 10 22.14 -13.76 10.01
CA THR A 10 21.51 -13.26 11.23
C THR A 10 21.27 -14.39 12.22
N ASN A 11 21.77 -14.21 13.45
CA ASN A 11 21.56 -15.15 14.54
C ASN A 11 20.32 -14.79 15.35
N PHE A 12 19.25 -15.55 15.18
CA PHE A 12 18.06 -15.48 16.03
C PHE A 12 18.17 -16.47 17.19
N GLY A 13 18.97 -16.12 18.22
CA GLY A 13 19.04 -16.82 19.52
C GLY A 13 18.70 -18.32 19.52
N ARG A 14 17.64 -18.70 20.26
CA ARG A 14 17.15 -20.10 20.29
C ARG A 14 16.63 -20.52 18.91
N ARG A 15 17.21 -21.59 18.37
CA ARG A 15 16.81 -22.22 17.11
C ARG A 15 15.41 -22.82 17.24
N SER A 16 14.39 -22.09 16.80
CA SER A 16 13.06 -22.61 16.55
C SER A 16 13.05 -23.42 15.24
N LYS A 17 12.28 -24.51 15.17
CA LYS A 17 11.92 -25.18 13.91
C LYS A 17 10.57 -24.67 13.34
N ASP A 18 9.89 -23.82 14.10
CA ASP A 18 8.60 -23.25 13.74
C ASP A 18 8.81 -22.00 12.87
N LEU A 19 8.42 -22.07 11.60
CA LEU A 19 8.55 -21.02 10.60
C LEU A 19 7.85 -19.73 11.03
N GLU A 20 6.65 -19.83 11.60
CA GLU A 20 5.88 -18.66 12.04
C GLU A 20 6.65 -17.90 13.13
N LYS A 21 7.25 -18.61 14.08
CA LYS A 21 8.10 -18.00 15.13
C LYS A 21 9.35 -17.34 14.55
N ILE A 22 9.95 -17.93 13.52
CA ILE A 22 11.13 -17.37 12.85
C ILE A 22 10.74 -16.07 12.12
N LEU A 23 9.65 -16.08 11.35
CA LEU A 23 9.14 -14.91 10.64
C LEU A 23 8.78 -13.78 11.61
N LYS A 24 8.08 -14.08 12.71
CA LYS A 24 7.79 -13.10 13.77
C LYS A 24 9.07 -12.48 14.36
N ALA A 25 10.12 -13.29 14.57
CA ALA A 25 11.39 -12.78 15.10
C ALA A 25 12.12 -11.89 14.08
N ILE A 26 12.06 -12.23 12.79
CA ILE A 26 12.59 -11.41 11.69
C ILE A 26 11.83 -10.07 11.63
N SER A 27 10.50 -10.09 11.55
CA SER A 27 9.69 -8.86 11.48
C SER A 27 9.98 -7.92 12.64
N LYS A 28 10.00 -8.43 13.88
CA LYS A 28 10.34 -7.62 15.07
C LYS A 28 11.75 -7.01 15.03
N LYS A 29 12.70 -7.67 14.36
CA LYS A 29 14.04 -7.11 14.17
C LYS A 29 14.03 -6.02 13.11
N LEU A 30 13.30 -6.22 12.00
CA LEU A 30 13.19 -5.27 10.90
C LEU A 30 12.43 -4.00 11.30
N GLU A 31 11.41 -4.11 12.15
CA GLU A 31 10.65 -2.98 12.70
C GLU A 31 11.56 -1.91 13.34
N LYS A 32 12.62 -2.33 14.05
CA LYS A 32 13.59 -1.42 14.68
C LYS A 32 14.43 -0.63 13.69
N HIS A 33 14.43 -1.06 12.44
CA HIS A 33 15.21 -0.47 11.34
C HIS A 33 14.29 0.03 10.23
N GLU A 34 12.99 0.22 10.50
CA GLU A 34 12.01 0.74 9.55
C GLU A 34 11.98 -0.04 8.22
N LYS A 35 12.11 -1.37 8.33
CA LYS A 35 12.12 -2.31 7.20
C LYS A 35 11.02 -3.35 7.33
N VAL A 36 10.62 -3.91 6.19
CA VAL A 36 9.76 -5.09 6.10
C VAL A 36 10.41 -6.17 5.26
N ILE A 37 9.84 -7.37 5.36
CA ILE A 37 10.15 -8.48 4.47
C ILE A 37 9.55 -8.17 3.09
N GLN A 38 10.39 -8.09 2.07
CA GLN A 38 9.96 -7.97 0.69
C GLN A 38 9.81 -9.33 0.03
N ASN A 39 10.79 -10.23 0.19
CA ASN A 39 10.75 -11.59 -0.33
C ASN A 39 11.34 -12.56 0.70
N ILE A 40 10.88 -13.80 0.67
CA ILE A 40 11.44 -14.90 1.46
C ILE A 40 11.75 -16.04 0.52
N TYR A 41 12.99 -16.51 0.56
CA TYR A 41 13.42 -17.71 -0.12
C TYR A 41 13.84 -18.74 0.91
N ILE A 42 13.43 -20.00 0.73
CA ILE A 42 14.02 -21.13 1.46
C ILE A 42 14.67 -22.06 0.45
N ASN A 43 15.96 -22.33 0.63
CA ASN A 43 16.77 -23.15 -0.28
C ASN A 43 16.68 -22.70 -1.76
N GLY A 44 16.55 -21.39 -2.00
CA GLY A 44 16.42 -20.80 -3.34
C GLY A 44 14.99 -20.71 -3.89
N SER A 45 13.97 -21.22 -3.18
CA SER A 45 12.57 -21.14 -3.62
C SER A 45 11.82 -20.00 -2.91
N ASN A 46 11.20 -19.09 -3.68
CA ASN A 46 10.38 -17.99 -3.13
C ASN A 46 9.07 -18.54 -2.52
N ILE A 47 8.66 -18.00 -1.37
CA ILE A 47 7.52 -18.49 -0.58
C ILE A 47 6.27 -17.60 -0.73
N GLN A 48 6.38 -16.40 -1.29
CA GLN A 48 5.24 -15.49 -1.45
C GLN A 48 4.25 -15.96 -2.53
N ASP A 49 4.68 -16.82 -3.46
CA ASP A 49 3.83 -17.41 -4.49
C ASP A 49 3.01 -18.60 -3.98
N ASN A 50 2.20 -18.45 -2.91
CA ASN A 50 1.18 -19.43 -2.43
C ASN A 50 1.58 -20.93 -2.37
N ILE A 51 2.86 -21.23 -2.40
CA ILE A 51 3.42 -22.56 -2.52
C ILE A 51 4.17 -22.82 -1.23
N ILE A 52 3.40 -23.17 -0.20
CA ILE A 52 3.94 -23.95 0.92
C ILE A 52 4.03 -25.41 0.42
N LEU A 53 4.86 -25.66 -0.60
CA LEU A 53 5.17 -27.04 -1.00
C LEU A 53 6.35 -27.52 -0.17
N ASP A 54 6.05 -28.42 0.76
CA ASP A 54 6.97 -29.45 1.29
C ASP A 54 8.36 -28.99 1.74
N ILE A 55 8.44 -27.90 2.51
CA ILE A 55 9.70 -27.55 3.18
C ILE A 55 9.95 -28.54 4.31
N ASP A 56 10.84 -29.51 4.07
CA ASP A 56 11.34 -30.45 5.08
C ASP A 56 12.15 -29.69 6.15
N MET A 57 11.49 -29.33 7.24
CA MET A 57 12.09 -28.60 8.37
C MET A 57 13.05 -29.45 9.22
N ASP A 58 13.16 -30.75 8.95
CA ASP A 58 14.12 -31.64 9.60
C ASP A 58 15.49 -31.63 8.90
N ARG A 59 15.58 -31.07 7.70
CA ARG A 59 16.84 -30.81 6.99
C ARG A 59 17.43 -29.44 7.33
N PRO A 60 18.76 -29.26 7.15
CA PRO A 60 19.39 -27.96 7.26
C PRO A 60 18.91 -27.04 6.12
N ASN A 61 17.91 -26.21 6.41
CA ASN A 61 17.41 -25.20 5.49
C ASN A 61 18.15 -23.87 5.63
N ILE A 62 18.35 -23.19 4.50
CA ILE A 62 18.81 -21.81 4.42
C ILE A 62 17.61 -20.95 4.04
N MET A 63 17.34 -19.92 4.83
CA MET A 63 16.34 -18.89 4.56
C MET A 63 17.07 -17.60 4.18
N GLU A 64 16.69 -17.02 3.05
CA GLU A 64 17.15 -15.73 2.57
C GLU A 64 15.96 -14.78 2.58
N VAL A 65 16.15 -13.61 3.18
CA VAL A 65 15.13 -12.58 3.33
C VAL A 65 15.67 -11.32 2.65
N GLU A 66 14.96 -10.88 1.61
CA GLU A 66 15.17 -9.57 1.03
C GLU A 66 14.25 -8.58 1.73
N THR A 67 14.79 -7.43 2.11
CA THR A 67 14.04 -6.42 2.85
C THR A 67 13.86 -5.15 2.03
N LYS A 68 12.80 -4.41 2.38
CA LYS A 68 12.53 -3.10 1.81
C LYS A 68 12.24 -2.11 2.93
N SER A 69 12.74 -0.88 2.81
CA SER A 69 12.42 0.14 3.80
C SER A 69 10.98 0.62 3.66
N TYR A 70 10.39 1.13 4.75
CA TYR A 70 9.08 1.78 4.67
C TYR A 70 9.09 2.96 3.69
N THR A 71 10.20 3.70 3.60
CA THR A 71 10.31 4.78 2.63
C THR A 71 10.30 4.28 1.19
N ASP A 72 11.06 3.22 0.87
CA ASP A 72 11.05 2.67 -0.49
C ASP A 72 9.65 2.17 -0.88
N LEU A 73 8.90 1.57 0.06
CA LEU A 73 7.51 1.17 -0.19
C LEU A 73 6.61 2.35 -0.52
N VAL A 74 6.79 3.48 0.16
CA VAL A 74 5.99 4.69 -0.09
C VAL A 74 6.35 5.31 -1.42
N LEU A 75 7.64 5.38 -1.75
CA LEU A 75 8.10 5.89 -3.05
C LEU A 75 7.57 5.04 -4.20
N ASP A 76 7.58 3.72 -4.05
CA ASP A 76 6.93 2.81 -5.01
C ASP A 76 5.42 3.06 -5.09
N SER A 77 4.74 3.20 -3.94
CA SER A 77 3.30 3.46 -3.88
C SER A 77 2.93 4.78 -4.57
N LEU A 78 3.73 5.83 -4.38
CA LEU A 78 3.60 7.10 -5.10
C LEU A 78 3.80 6.90 -6.60
N THR A 79 4.78 6.11 -7.01
CA THR A 79 5.07 5.83 -8.43
C THR A 79 3.89 5.14 -9.12
N ILE A 80 3.32 4.10 -8.50
CA ILE A 80 2.18 3.37 -9.08
C ILE A 80 0.85 4.12 -8.94
N SER A 81 0.73 5.03 -7.96
CA SER A 81 -0.52 5.75 -7.70
C SER A 81 -1.03 6.51 -8.91
N LYS A 82 -0.12 7.02 -9.76
CA LYS A 82 -0.49 7.74 -10.98
C LYS A 82 -1.30 6.86 -11.95
N GLU A 83 -0.83 5.64 -12.18
CA GLU A 83 -1.49 4.67 -13.08
C GLU A 83 -2.84 4.22 -12.51
N TYR A 84 -2.90 4.01 -11.19
CA TYR A 84 -4.16 3.63 -10.54
C TYR A 84 -5.19 4.77 -10.53
N ILE A 85 -4.75 6.02 -10.35
CA ILE A 85 -5.63 7.19 -10.47
C ILE A 85 -6.13 7.33 -11.91
N GLU A 86 -5.30 7.09 -12.91
CA GLU A 86 -5.73 7.09 -14.32
C GLU A 86 -6.78 6.00 -14.59
N THR A 87 -6.54 4.79 -14.09
CA THR A 87 -7.50 3.68 -14.16
C THR A 87 -8.82 4.03 -13.48
N TYR A 88 -8.78 4.69 -12.31
CA TYR A 88 -9.97 5.17 -11.62
C TYR A 88 -10.81 6.10 -12.50
N PHE A 89 -10.18 7.03 -13.22
CA PHE A 89 -10.91 7.95 -14.09
C PHE A 89 -11.57 7.24 -15.28
N GLU A 90 -10.93 6.22 -15.83
CA GLU A 90 -11.51 5.36 -16.87
C GLU A 90 -12.73 4.61 -16.34
N VAL A 91 -12.59 3.90 -15.22
CA VAL A 91 -13.68 3.13 -14.58
C VAL A 91 -14.86 4.04 -14.19
N LYS A 92 -14.59 5.23 -13.64
CA LYS A 92 -15.63 6.21 -13.31
C LYS A 92 -16.40 6.66 -14.56
N ALA A 93 -15.69 6.89 -15.67
CA ALA A 93 -16.33 7.28 -16.93
C ALA A 93 -17.23 6.14 -17.47
N ASP A 94 -16.76 4.90 -17.37
CA ASP A 94 -17.56 3.72 -17.73
C ASP A 94 -18.82 3.61 -16.85
N PHE A 95 -18.71 3.80 -15.54
CA PHE A 95 -19.86 3.83 -14.64
C PHE A 95 -20.89 4.89 -15.02
N GLN A 96 -20.42 6.09 -15.39
CA GLN A 96 -21.29 7.17 -15.82
C GLN A 96 -22.03 6.81 -17.11
N GLN A 97 -21.34 6.23 -18.09
CA GLN A 97 -21.94 5.75 -19.34
C GLN A 97 -22.99 4.66 -19.09
N LEU A 98 -22.70 3.69 -18.22
CA LEU A 98 -23.65 2.64 -17.84
C LEU A 98 -24.92 3.22 -17.21
N ILE A 99 -24.81 4.25 -16.36
CA ILE A 99 -25.97 4.93 -15.78
C ILE A 99 -26.79 5.66 -16.87
N GLU A 100 -26.12 6.36 -17.79
CA GLU A 100 -26.78 7.07 -18.89
C GLU A 100 -27.53 6.11 -19.84
N ASP A 101 -26.95 4.93 -20.08
CA ASP A 101 -27.55 3.87 -20.89
C ASP A 101 -28.59 3.02 -20.11
N ASN A 102 -28.81 3.34 -18.83
CA ASN A 102 -29.69 2.61 -17.91
C ASN A 102 -29.33 1.12 -17.79
N GLU A 103 -28.03 0.84 -17.87
CA GLU A 103 -27.41 -0.45 -17.62
C GLU A 103 -27.00 -0.59 -16.15
N LYS A 104 -26.66 -1.81 -15.74
CA LYS A 104 -26.29 -2.10 -14.35
C LYS A 104 -24.78 -2.11 -14.20
N ILE A 105 -24.27 -1.38 -13.23
CA ILE A 105 -22.88 -1.48 -12.78
C ILE A 105 -22.67 -2.82 -12.06
N SER A 106 -21.55 -3.50 -12.35
CA SER A 106 -21.21 -4.75 -11.69
C SER A 106 -20.85 -4.51 -10.22
N PRO A 107 -21.38 -5.30 -9.28
CA PRO A 107 -20.93 -5.22 -7.88
C PRO A 107 -19.43 -5.47 -7.71
N ILE A 108 -18.80 -6.24 -8.60
CA ILE A 108 -17.36 -6.50 -8.56
C ILE A 108 -16.57 -5.24 -8.86
N GLU A 109 -16.98 -4.46 -9.86
CA GLU A 109 -16.31 -3.21 -10.24
C GLU A 109 -16.42 -2.16 -9.12
N ILE A 110 -17.54 -2.14 -8.39
CA ILE A 110 -17.70 -1.31 -7.19
C ILE A 110 -16.72 -1.73 -6.09
N GLU A 111 -16.59 -3.03 -5.81
CA GLU A 111 -15.64 -3.52 -4.79
C GLU A 111 -14.17 -3.27 -5.18
N GLU A 112 -13.83 -3.37 -6.47
CA GLU A 112 -12.50 -3.03 -6.98
C GLU A 112 -12.22 -1.53 -6.83
N THR A 113 -13.20 -0.68 -7.15
CA THR A 113 -13.12 0.77 -6.95
C THR A 113 -12.92 1.12 -5.46
N ASP A 114 -13.74 0.54 -4.57
CA ASP A 114 -13.60 0.72 -3.13
C ASP A 114 -12.23 0.23 -2.62
N SER A 115 -11.72 -0.88 -3.15
CA SER A 115 -10.40 -1.41 -2.76
C SER A 115 -9.29 -0.43 -3.11
N PHE A 116 -9.33 0.16 -4.30
CA PHE A 116 -8.41 1.23 -4.70
C PHE A 116 -8.53 2.46 -3.79
N LEU A 117 -9.75 2.92 -3.52
CA LEU A 117 -9.97 4.11 -2.70
C LEU A 117 -9.50 3.92 -1.25
N ASN A 118 -9.73 2.74 -0.67
CA ASN A 118 -9.20 2.42 0.67
C ASN A 118 -7.68 2.35 0.67
N TRP A 119 -7.06 1.71 -0.32
CA TRP A 119 -5.60 1.70 -0.49
C TRP A 119 -5.04 3.12 -0.60
N PHE A 120 -5.70 3.99 -1.37
CA PHE A 120 -5.30 5.38 -1.51
C PHE A 120 -5.44 6.17 -0.19
N SER A 121 -6.51 5.91 0.59
CA SER A 121 -6.65 6.50 1.92
C SER A 121 -5.52 6.08 2.86
N ASP A 122 -5.05 4.84 2.79
CA ASP A 122 -3.93 4.35 3.60
C ASP A 122 -2.62 5.02 3.19
N LEU A 123 -2.42 5.23 1.88
CA LEU A 123 -1.28 6.00 1.35
C LEU A 123 -1.30 7.44 1.88
N LEU A 124 -2.44 8.14 1.79
CA LEU A 124 -2.58 9.51 2.32
C LEU A 124 -2.26 9.57 3.81
N PHE A 125 -2.81 8.64 4.59
CA PHE A 125 -2.54 8.55 6.03
C PHE A 125 -1.06 8.34 6.32
N PHE A 126 -0.42 7.42 5.60
CA PHE A 126 1.00 7.18 5.77
C PHE A 126 1.81 8.45 5.50
N LEU A 127 1.52 9.15 4.40
CA LEU A 127 2.21 10.38 4.02
C LEU A 127 2.07 11.45 5.12
N VAL A 128 0.85 11.67 5.61
CA VAL A 128 0.51 12.69 6.60
C VAL A 128 1.14 12.42 7.97
N GLU A 129 1.28 11.16 8.37
CA GLU A 129 1.81 10.80 9.70
C GLU A 129 3.34 10.70 9.73
N ASN A 130 4.00 10.45 8.59
CA ASN A 130 5.44 10.15 8.57
C ASN A 130 6.31 11.26 7.96
N TYR A 131 5.73 12.18 7.19
CA TYR A 131 6.48 13.22 6.47
C TYR A 131 5.89 14.60 6.69
N ALA A 132 6.76 15.61 6.65
CA ALA A 132 6.36 17.01 6.80
C ALA A 132 6.32 17.68 5.43
N PHE A 133 5.14 17.85 4.87
CA PHE A 133 4.98 18.61 3.63
C PHE A 133 4.78 20.10 3.91
N ALA A 134 5.46 20.96 3.15
CA ALA A 134 5.29 22.41 3.25
C ALA A 134 3.88 22.85 2.82
N PHE A 135 3.23 22.07 1.96
CA PHE A 135 1.80 22.21 1.65
C PHE A 135 0.94 21.70 2.81
N ARG A 136 0.34 22.63 3.55
CA ARG A 136 -0.44 22.33 4.78
C ARG A 136 -1.76 21.60 4.56
N ASN A 137 -2.15 21.33 3.32
CA ASN A 137 -3.51 20.89 3.02
C ASN A 137 -3.63 19.36 2.92
N LEU A 138 -2.54 18.58 2.91
CA LEU A 138 -2.63 17.12 2.73
C LEU A 138 -3.38 16.43 3.88
N ARG A 139 -3.23 16.92 5.12
CA ARG A 139 -3.98 16.41 6.28
C ARG A 139 -5.48 16.67 6.13
N GLU A 140 -5.85 17.89 5.77
CA GLU A 140 -7.26 18.27 5.52
C GLU A 140 -7.84 17.46 4.35
N THR A 141 -7.05 17.25 3.28
CA THR A 141 -7.43 16.39 2.15
C THR A 141 -7.65 14.95 2.60
N MET A 142 -6.78 14.38 3.42
CA MET A 142 -6.93 13.02 3.96
C MET A 142 -8.17 12.89 4.83
N GLU A 143 -8.44 13.86 5.70
CA GLU A 143 -9.63 13.88 6.56
C GLU A 143 -10.91 13.93 5.72
N THR A 144 -10.97 14.87 4.77
CA THR A 144 -12.09 15.00 3.81
C THR A 144 -12.29 13.70 3.02
N PHE A 145 -11.22 13.14 2.46
CA PHE A 145 -11.29 11.91 1.68
C PHE A 145 -11.89 10.75 2.48
N ARG A 146 -11.51 10.61 3.76
CA ARG A 146 -12.07 9.57 4.65
C ARG A 146 -13.55 9.78 4.95
N GLU A 147 -14.00 11.02 5.12
CA GLU A 147 -15.43 11.33 5.29
C GLU A 147 -16.22 10.90 4.04
N GLU A 148 -15.69 11.18 2.84
CA GLU A 148 -16.31 10.76 1.58
C GLU A 148 -16.34 9.24 1.41
N LEU A 149 -15.32 8.50 1.88
CA LEU A 149 -15.35 7.03 1.89
C LEU A 149 -16.48 6.46 2.75
N VAL A 150 -16.79 7.10 3.89
CA VAL A 150 -17.93 6.70 4.73
C VAL A 150 -19.24 6.90 3.97
N ILE A 151 -19.39 8.02 3.26
CA ILE A 151 -20.56 8.31 2.42
C ILE A 151 -20.70 7.26 1.32
N LEU A 152 -19.62 6.95 0.59
CA LEU A 152 -19.61 5.92 -0.46
C LEU A 152 -20.02 4.54 0.07
N ALA A 153 -19.53 4.16 1.24
CA ALA A 153 -19.91 2.90 1.88
C ALA A 153 -21.42 2.84 2.17
N GLU A 154 -22.01 3.92 2.70
CA GLU A 154 -23.45 3.99 2.93
C GLU A 154 -24.26 3.92 1.63
N LEU A 155 -23.81 4.60 0.57
CA LEU A 155 -24.46 4.58 -0.74
C LEU A 155 -24.40 3.19 -1.38
N LYS A 156 -23.25 2.50 -1.24
CA LYS A 156 -23.08 1.11 -1.66
C LYS A 156 -24.05 0.18 -0.94
N GLU A 157 -24.17 0.28 0.38
CA GLU A 157 -25.10 -0.53 1.18
C GLU A 157 -26.56 -0.33 0.73
N LYS A 158 -26.93 0.91 0.41
CA LYS A 158 -28.26 1.28 -0.11
C LYS A 158 -28.46 0.90 -1.58
N LYS A 159 -27.39 0.49 -2.28
CA LYS A 159 -27.32 0.25 -3.73
C LYS A 159 -27.74 1.48 -4.55
N ASP A 160 -27.48 2.67 -4.02
CA ASP A 160 -27.72 3.92 -4.72
C ASP A 160 -26.51 4.28 -5.59
N TYR A 161 -26.37 3.57 -6.71
CA TYR A 161 -25.20 3.71 -7.58
C TYR A 161 -25.17 5.03 -8.35
N VAL A 162 -26.32 5.68 -8.54
CA VAL A 162 -26.37 7.02 -9.15
C VAL A 162 -25.72 8.05 -8.21
N ALA A 163 -26.11 8.04 -6.94
CA ALA A 163 -25.48 8.90 -5.94
C ALA A 163 -24.01 8.52 -5.73
N TYR A 164 -23.68 7.22 -5.69
CA TYR A 164 -22.31 6.73 -5.54
C TYR A 164 -21.39 7.30 -6.63
N VAL A 165 -21.77 7.15 -7.91
CA VAL A 165 -20.99 7.68 -9.04
C VAL A 165 -20.92 9.21 -9.03
N SER A 166 -21.98 9.88 -8.58
CA SER A 166 -21.96 11.34 -8.39
C SER A 166 -20.96 11.76 -7.31
N THR A 167 -20.86 11.03 -6.20
CA THR A 167 -19.86 11.28 -5.15
C THR A 167 -18.44 11.02 -5.65
N LEU A 168 -18.23 9.96 -6.46
CA LEU A 168 -16.95 9.72 -7.15
C LEU A 168 -16.56 10.91 -8.04
N ASP A 169 -17.51 11.46 -8.80
CA ASP A 169 -17.27 12.56 -9.71
C ASP A 169 -16.98 13.87 -8.97
N TYR A 170 -17.86 14.28 -8.06
CA TYR A 170 -17.79 15.63 -7.48
C TYR A 170 -16.92 15.74 -6.22
N CYS A 171 -16.71 14.65 -5.48
CA CYS A 171 -15.98 14.71 -4.21
C CYS A 171 -14.59 14.07 -4.32
N ILE A 172 -14.51 12.89 -4.96
CA ILE A 172 -13.28 12.09 -4.99
C ILE A 172 -12.33 12.54 -6.11
N SER A 173 -12.87 12.83 -7.30
CA SER A 173 -12.06 13.12 -8.49
C SER A 173 -11.11 14.30 -8.31
N ASP A 174 -11.58 15.40 -7.70
CA ASP A 174 -10.74 16.58 -7.45
C ASP A 174 -9.56 16.26 -6.51
N ILE A 175 -9.79 15.42 -5.50
CA ILE A 175 -8.74 14.99 -4.56
C ILE A 175 -7.70 14.15 -5.29
N LEU A 176 -8.12 13.16 -6.08
CA LEU A 176 -7.23 12.28 -6.82
C LEU A 176 -6.44 13.03 -7.90
N GLU A 177 -7.09 13.91 -8.65
CA GLU A 177 -6.45 14.73 -9.69
C GLU A 177 -5.44 15.70 -9.08
N ASN A 178 -5.80 16.37 -7.98
CA ASN A 178 -4.87 17.24 -7.27
C ASN A 178 -3.68 16.45 -6.72
N PHE A 179 -3.92 15.29 -6.10
CA PHE A 179 -2.84 14.43 -5.62
C PHE A 179 -1.90 14.01 -6.76
N LYS A 180 -2.46 13.52 -7.87
CA LYS A 180 -1.74 13.10 -9.08
C LYS A 180 -0.81 14.20 -9.59
N ASN A 181 -1.30 15.44 -9.66
CA ASN A 181 -0.53 16.58 -10.12
C ASN A 181 0.60 17.01 -9.15
N ASN A 182 0.59 16.49 -7.92
CA ASN A 182 1.59 16.79 -6.88
C ASN A 182 2.47 15.59 -6.50
N ILE A 183 2.36 14.43 -7.17
CA ILE A 183 3.17 13.23 -6.87
C ILE A 183 4.67 13.54 -6.88
N ASP A 184 5.17 14.24 -7.90
CA ASP A 184 6.60 14.59 -8.01
C ASP A 184 7.07 15.46 -6.84
N TYR A 185 6.20 16.34 -6.35
CA TYR A 185 6.48 17.16 -5.17
C TYR A 185 6.59 16.28 -3.92
N TYR A 186 5.62 15.39 -3.68
CA TYR A 186 5.67 14.48 -2.52
C TYR A 186 6.91 13.60 -2.56
N TYR A 187 7.22 13.03 -3.73
CA TYR A 187 8.41 12.21 -3.95
C TYR A 187 9.69 12.97 -3.58
N LYS A 188 9.85 14.19 -4.10
CA LYS A 188 11.02 15.03 -3.84
C LYS A 188 11.12 15.42 -2.35
N SER A 189 10.01 15.81 -1.72
CA SER A 189 10.00 16.18 -0.31
C SER A 189 10.39 15.03 0.61
N ILE A 190 9.95 13.80 0.32
CA ILE A 190 10.36 12.62 1.08
C ILE A 190 11.87 12.40 0.98
N LEU A 191 12.45 12.52 -0.23
CA LEU A 191 13.89 12.38 -0.42
C LEU A 191 14.70 13.47 0.31
N GLU A 192 14.23 14.71 0.28
CA GLU A 192 14.85 15.83 1.01
C GLU A 192 14.81 15.61 2.54
N ASP A 193 13.68 15.15 3.07
CA ASP A 193 13.53 14.80 4.49
C ASP A 193 14.52 13.69 4.90
N LEU A 194 14.74 12.69 4.04
CA LEU A 194 15.71 11.62 4.29
C LEU A 194 17.15 12.11 4.30
N GLU A 195 17.52 13.00 3.37
CA GLU A 195 18.86 13.61 3.36
C GLU A 195 19.11 14.43 4.62
N GLN A 196 18.15 15.24 5.05
CA GLN A 196 18.27 16.02 6.27
C GLN A 196 18.38 15.14 7.52
N LYS A 197 17.59 14.07 7.61
CA LYS A 197 17.70 13.09 8.71
C LYS A 197 19.09 12.44 8.75
N LYS A 198 19.71 12.14 7.60
CA LYS A 198 21.06 11.56 7.53
C LYS A 198 22.19 12.51 7.97
N VAL A 199 21.99 13.83 7.89
CA VAL A 199 23.00 14.83 8.29
C VAL A 199 23.03 15.06 9.81
N ILE A 200 21.98 14.66 10.53
CA ILE A 200 21.83 14.89 11.97
C ILE A 200 22.37 13.70 12.82
N PHE A 201 22.68 12.56 12.18
CA PHE A 201 23.27 11.36 12.82
C PHE A 201 24.71 11.11 12.35
#